data_AF-A0A5J5LVL5-F1
#
_entry.id   AF-A0A5J5LVL5-F1
#
_cell.length_a   1.000
_cell.length_b   1.000
_cell.length_c   1.000
_cell.angle_alpha   90.00
_cell.angle_beta   90.00
_cell.angle_gamma   90.00
#
_symmetry.space_group_name_H-M   'P 1'
#
loop_
_entity.id
_entity.type
_entity.pdbx_description
1 polymer ?
#
loop_
_entity_poly.entity_id
_entity_poly.type
_entity_poly.pdbx_seq_one_letter_code
_entity_poly.pdbx_strand_id
1 'polypeptide(L)'
;MNNQKYNPRKRQKRQNRQRQKRQFKRLISSLKSYLSIIIAFIVTVSIAIFMQVNSIHKLSNVNDAPQQNSALEKVEKDNSSQPNKLPNILPPSPSQIPNPHPEFSRSQPQLPSLLTYNVKESHPFYFNSKLQLIVDKIVSLAKSRKLPIDKLSISLINLNSPTCCDYAGYQDQELRYPASIVKLFWLVMLYQQYYDRGLTPKEIPLEKQKIIAKAIEDSDNEAASQILDQITKTESSLKPLPSEQLYQWINQRYLVNEFYQRAGYPYLNISQKTFPISNDITEPIGPDQQIRQIQGKDLPPIRNFLSTYAVARLLGEIAQEQTISPEYSQEIKQLLKRDLNPSKWQRKPFNPIAGFLGESLPRKTEFWAKMGWTFNNRNDAAIISSPNREINYILVIFGDDAAYYQDKRFFPLLSKQVFETSFLRTDSL
;
A
#
# COMPACT_ATOMS: atom_id res chain seq x y z
N MET A 1 46.07 -12.12 -52.74
CA MET A 1 45.72 -12.56 -51.38
C MET A 1 46.61 -11.84 -50.38
N ASN A 2 46.10 -10.80 -49.70
CA ASN A 2 46.88 -10.05 -48.70
C ASN A 2 46.47 -10.49 -47.29
N ASN A 3 47.31 -11.31 -46.66
CA ASN A 3 47.11 -11.86 -45.32
C ASN A 3 47.53 -10.83 -44.25
N GLN A 4 46.59 -10.05 -43.73
CA GLN A 4 46.85 -9.23 -42.54
C GLN A 4 46.96 -10.13 -41.29
N LYS A 5 48.20 -10.31 -40.79
CA LYS A 5 48.49 -11.04 -39.55
C LYS A 5 47.70 -10.47 -38.37
N TYR A 6 46.86 -11.33 -37.79
CA TYR A 6 46.11 -11.10 -36.55
C TYR A 6 47.07 -10.85 -35.37
N ASN A 7 47.01 -9.67 -34.75
CA ASN A 7 47.85 -9.30 -33.60
C ASN A 7 47.00 -9.19 -32.31
N PRO A 8 46.97 -10.25 -31.47
CA PRO A 8 46.11 -10.33 -30.29
C PRO A 8 46.40 -9.24 -29.23
N ARG A 9 47.65 -8.76 -29.12
CA ARG A 9 48.04 -7.70 -28.17
C ARG A 9 47.39 -6.35 -28.50
N LYS A 10 47.15 -6.04 -29.78
CA LYS A 10 46.45 -4.80 -30.19
C LYS A 10 44.95 -4.85 -29.85
N ARG A 11 44.32 -6.03 -29.95
CA ARG A 11 42.90 -6.23 -29.62
C ARG A 11 42.66 -6.07 -28.10
N GLN A 12 43.54 -6.64 -27.29
CA GLN A 12 43.44 -6.55 -25.83
C GLN A 12 43.66 -5.12 -25.31
N LYS A 13 44.61 -4.36 -25.87
CA LYS A 13 44.78 -2.92 -25.56
C LYS A 13 43.54 -2.09 -25.93
N ARG A 14 42.87 -2.38 -27.05
CA ARG A 14 41.62 -1.70 -27.45
C ARG A 14 40.46 -2.02 -26.50
N GLN A 15 40.32 -3.28 -26.08
CA GLN A 15 39.29 -3.69 -25.12
C GLN A 15 39.49 -3.04 -23.74
N ASN A 16 40.73 -2.97 -23.25
CA ASN A 16 41.04 -2.31 -21.98
C ASN A 16 40.73 -0.80 -22.01
N ARG A 17 41.08 -0.11 -23.10
CA ARG A 17 40.71 1.31 -23.28
C ARG A 17 39.20 1.53 -23.35
N GLN A 18 38.44 0.63 -23.99
CA GLN A 18 36.98 0.71 -24.02
C GLN A 18 36.35 0.47 -22.63
N ARG A 19 36.89 -0.48 -21.85
CA ARG A 19 36.44 -0.72 -20.47
C ARG A 19 36.69 0.49 -19.57
N GLN A 20 37.88 1.10 -19.64
CA GLN A 20 38.19 2.33 -18.90
C GLN A 20 37.26 3.49 -19.30
N LYS A 21 37.00 3.70 -20.60
CA LYS A 21 36.03 4.72 -21.06
C LYS A 21 34.61 4.48 -20.52
N ARG A 22 34.16 3.22 -20.46
CA ARG A 22 32.84 2.86 -19.89
C ARG A 22 32.79 3.10 -18.39
N GLN A 23 33.85 2.76 -17.64
CA GLN A 23 33.94 3.04 -16.22
C GLN A 23 33.94 4.54 -15.92
N PHE A 24 34.71 5.32 -16.69
CA PHE A 24 34.75 6.78 -16.55
C PHE A 24 33.39 7.43 -16.86
N LYS A 25 32.69 6.98 -17.91
CA LYS A 25 31.32 7.44 -18.20
C LYS A 25 30.33 7.12 -17.07
N ARG A 26 30.43 5.94 -16.45
CA ARG A 26 29.61 5.58 -15.29
C ARG A 26 29.90 6.48 -14.09
N LEU A 27 31.17 6.79 -13.84
CA LEU A 27 31.59 7.69 -12.75
C LEU A 27 31.04 9.11 -12.95
N ILE A 28 31.12 9.65 -14.17
CA ILE A 28 30.54 10.96 -14.51
C ILE A 28 29.01 10.93 -14.36
N SER A 29 28.36 9.84 -14.79
CA SER A 29 26.92 9.68 -14.63
C SER A 29 26.51 9.67 -13.15
N SER A 30 27.24 8.96 -12.29
CA SER A 30 26.97 8.95 -10.85
C SER A 30 27.21 10.31 -10.20
N LEU A 31 28.25 11.04 -10.62
CA LEU A 31 28.52 12.41 -10.15
C LEU A 31 27.40 13.37 -10.54
N LYS A 32 26.89 13.27 -11.78
CA LYS A 32 25.73 14.07 -12.22
C LYS A 32 24.49 13.75 -11.40
N SER A 33 24.17 12.47 -11.20
CA SER A 33 23.03 12.05 -10.37
C SER A 33 23.14 12.55 -8.93
N TYR A 34 24.35 12.54 -8.35
CA TYR A 34 24.57 13.05 -6.98
C TYR A 34 24.38 14.57 -6.90
N LEU A 35 24.87 15.30 -7.90
CA LEU A 35 24.66 16.75 -8.00
C LEU A 35 23.18 17.11 -8.19
N SER A 36 22.43 16.34 -8.97
CA SER A 36 20.97 16.50 -9.12
C SER A 36 20.24 16.35 -7.79
N ILE A 37 20.65 15.36 -6.97
CA ILE A 37 20.04 15.11 -5.65
C ILE A 37 20.34 16.25 -4.69
N ILE A 38 21.57 16.77 -4.69
CA ILE A 38 21.94 17.93 -3.86
C ILE A 38 21.13 19.18 -4.24
N ILE A 39 20.98 19.45 -5.54
CA ILE A 39 20.19 20.59 -6.02
C ILE A 39 18.72 20.42 -5.62
N ALA A 40 18.13 19.23 -5.78
CA ALA A 40 16.76 18.95 -5.36
C ALA A 40 16.57 19.11 -3.83
N PHE A 41 17.58 18.74 -3.04
CA PHE A 41 17.57 18.95 -1.59
C PHE A 41 17.62 20.44 -1.22
N ILE A 42 18.47 21.24 -1.87
CA ILE A 42 18.56 22.69 -1.62
C ILE A 42 17.25 23.39 -1.98
N VAL A 43 16.62 23.04 -3.11
CA VAL A 43 15.34 23.62 -3.55
C VAL A 43 14.23 23.28 -2.56
N THR A 44 14.15 22.02 -2.09
CA THR A 44 13.12 21.60 -1.14
C THR A 44 13.27 22.24 0.23
N VAL A 45 14.49 22.38 0.75
CA VAL A 45 14.76 23.14 1.98
C VAL A 45 14.40 24.61 1.82
N SER A 46 14.70 25.22 0.68
CA SER A 46 14.35 26.64 0.41
C SER A 46 12.83 26.86 0.37
N ILE A 47 12.08 25.94 -0.23
CA ILE A 47 10.61 25.99 -0.25
C ILE A 47 10.04 25.82 1.17
N ALA A 48 10.59 24.91 1.97
CA ALA A 48 10.16 24.71 3.35
C ALA A 48 10.39 25.97 4.21
N ILE A 49 11.56 26.61 4.08
CA ILE A 49 11.87 27.87 4.76
C ILE A 49 10.89 28.97 4.32
N PHE A 50 10.62 29.09 3.01
CA PHE A 50 9.65 30.07 2.48
C PHE A 50 8.23 29.86 3.03
N MET A 51 7.76 28.62 3.10
CA MET A 51 6.47 28.28 3.68
C MET A 51 6.38 28.61 5.18
N GLN A 52 7.48 28.40 5.91
CA GLN A 52 7.55 28.70 7.33
C GLN A 52 7.57 30.21 7.62
N VAL A 53 8.30 30.99 6.81
CA VAL A 53 8.28 32.46 6.88
C VAL A 53 6.90 33.03 6.54
N ASN A 54 6.24 32.52 5.50
CA ASN A 54 4.87 32.95 5.16
C ASN A 54 3.84 32.59 6.24
N SER A 55 4.00 31.46 6.92
CA SER A 55 3.13 31.09 8.03
C SER A 55 3.27 32.02 9.22
N ILE A 56 4.51 32.48 9.50
CA ILE A 56 4.78 33.47 10.57
C ILE A 56 4.17 34.83 10.21
N HIS A 57 4.28 35.27 8.95
CA HIS A 57 3.64 36.51 8.48
C HIS A 57 2.10 36.45 8.51
N LYS A 58 1.51 35.27 8.32
CA LYS A 58 0.06 35.08 8.40
C LYS A 58 -0.46 35.13 9.83
N LEU A 59 0.39 34.79 10.82
CA LEU A 59 0.07 34.89 12.24
C LEU A 59 0.25 36.32 12.79
N SER A 60 1.12 37.15 12.20
CA SER A 60 1.28 38.55 12.61
C SER A 60 0.15 39.46 12.14
N ASN A 61 -0.56 39.10 11.06
CA ASN A 61 -1.59 39.95 10.44
C ASN A 61 -3.04 39.68 10.91
N VAL A 62 -3.25 38.84 11.93
CA VAL A 62 -4.59 38.54 12.47
C VAL A 62 -4.98 39.48 13.63
N ASN A 63 -4.06 40.36 14.09
CA ASN A 63 -4.32 41.24 15.24
C ASN A 63 -4.88 42.63 14.91
N ASP A 64 -5.11 42.96 13.64
CA ASP A 64 -5.64 44.28 13.25
C ASP A 64 -6.87 44.18 12.34
N ALA A 65 -8.06 44.06 12.95
CA ALA A 65 -9.32 44.49 12.33
C ALA A 65 -10.37 44.84 13.43
N PRO A 66 -11.24 45.85 13.22
CA PRO A 66 -11.80 46.67 14.30
C PRO A 66 -13.16 46.19 14.83
N GLN A 67 -13.37 46.44 16.12
CA GLN A 67 -14.65 46.31 16.82
C GLN A 67 -15.69 47.33 16.33
N GLN A 68 -16.94 46.87 16.12
CA GLN A 68 -18.13 47.72 16.18
C GLN A 68 -19.20 47.06 17.07
N ASN A 69 -19.67 47.85 18.04
CA ASN A 69 -20.72 47.56 19.00
C ASN A 69 -22.12 47.91 18.46
N SER A 70 -23.12 47.42 19.19
CA SER A 70 -24.56 47.76 19.28
C SER A 70 -25.49 46.66 18.75
N ALA A 71 -26.57 46.24 19.39
CA ALA A 71 -27.28 46.75 20.56
C ALA A 71 -27.96 45.60 21.32
N LEU A 72 -28.16 45.81 22.62
CA LEU A 72 -29.00 45.02 23.51
C LEU A 72 -30.49 45.21 23.18
N GLU A 73 -31.26 44.12 23.15
CA GLU A 73 -32.62 44.12 23.69
C GLU A 73 -33.04 42.72 24.17
N LYS A 74 -33.94 42.72 25.15
CA LYS A 74 -34.24 41.67 26.15
C LYS A 74 -35.18 40.58 25.61
N VAL A 75 -35.18 39.41 26.26
CA VAL A 75 -36.31 38.69 26.92
C VAL A 75 -35.73 37.35 27.44
N GLU A 76 -35.43 37.23 28.74
CA GLU A 76 -36.21 36.47 29.77
C GLU A 76 -36.27 34.94 29.52
N LYS A 77 -35.38 34.18 30.19
CA LYS A 77 -35.66 33.23 31.30
C LYS A 77 -36.76 32.20 31.01
N ASP A 78 -36.35 30.94 30.85
CA ASP A 78 -36.88 29.87 31.70
C ASP A 78 -35.89 28.72 31.87
N ASN A 79 -35.91 28.09 33.05
CA ASN A 79 -34.88 27.19 33.57
C ASN A 79 -35.58 25.93 34.15
N SER A 80 -35.37 24.72 33.61
CA SER A 80 -35.65 23.48 34.37
C SER A 80 -35.00 22.21 33.78
N SER A 81 -33.95 21.74 34.48
CA SER A 81 -33.71 20.36 34.99
C SER A 81 -33.78 19.09 34.12
N GLN A 82 -32.61 18.43 34.07
CA GLN A 82 -32.30 16.99 34.29
C GLN A 82 -32.21 15.97 33.12
N PRO A 83 -31.36 14.92 33.27
CA PRO A 83 -30.52 14.36 32.21
C PRO A 83 -31.07 13.06 31.62
N ASN A 84 -31.04 12.91 30.30
CA ASN A 84 -31.44 11.67 29.64
C ASN A 84 -30.32 11.06 28.80
N LYS A 85 -29.89 9.87 29.26
CA LYS A 85 -29.48 8.65 28.55
C LYS A 85 -28.89 8.79 27.14
N LEU A 86 -27.64 8.34 27.01
CA LEU A 86 -26.99 7.98 25.74
C LEU A 86 -27.89 7.04 24.92
N PRO A 87 -28.16 7.32 23.63
CA PRO A 87 -28.69 6.33 22.71
C PRO A 87 -27.57 5.40 22.20
N ASN A 88 -27.83 4.10 22.22
CA ASN A 88 -27.12 3.09 21.44
C ASN A 88 -27.09 3.49 19.96
N ILE A 89 -25.90 3.75 19.42
CA ILE A 89 -25.70 3.97 17.99
C ILE A 89 -25.45 2.60 17.35
N LEU A 90 -26.48 2.05 16.70
CA LEU A 90 -26.31 0.98 15.70
C LEU A 90 -25.46 1.52 14.53
N PRO A 91 -24.65 0.67 13.87
CA PRO A 91 -23.90 1.09 12.69
C PRO A 91 -24.86 1.55 11.57
N PRO A 92 -24.48 2.57 10.77
CA PRO A 92 -25.33 3.06 9.69
C PRO A 92 -25.53 1.99 8.61
N SER A 93 -26.75 1.91 8.09
CA SER A 93 -27.10 1.06 6.94
C SER A 93 -26.28 1.42 5.68
N PRO A 94 -26.02 0.48 4.76
CA PRO A 94 -25.07 0.65 3.64
C PRO A 94 -25.48 1.65 2.54
N SER A 95 -26.57 2.39 2.72
CA SER A 95 -27.22 3.14 1.63
C SER A 95 -26.77 4.60 1.48
N GLN A 96 -25.66 5.01 2.08
CA GLN A 96 -25.15 6.40 2.00
C GLN A 96 -23.70 6.52 1.51
N ILE A 97 -23.20 5.53 0.76
CA ILE A 97 -21.97 5.70 -0.03
C ILE A 97 -22.38 6.26 -1.41
N PRO A 98 -21.89 7.43 -1.85
CA PRO A 98 -22.14 7.92 -3.20
C PRO A 98 -21.65 6.88 -4.22
N ASN A 99 -22.53 6.50 -5.15
CA ASN A 99 -22.21 5.55 -6.21
C ASN A 99 -21.12 6.19 -7.12
N PRO A 100 -19.89 5.67 -7.19
CA PRO A 100 -18.81 6.28 -7.98
C PRO A 100 -18.87 5.85 -9.45
N HIS A 101 -19.80 4.97 -9.81
CA HIS A 101 -20.05 4.58 -11.18
C HIS A 101 -21.01 5.59 -11.81
N PRO A 102 -20.61 6.32 -12.87
CA PRO A 102 -21.59 7.07 -13.62
C PRO A 102 -22.61 6.08 -14.20
N GLU A 103 -23.89 6.28 -13.91
CA GLU A 103 -24.99 5.51 -14.49
C GLU A 103 -25.01 5.77 -16.01
N PHE A 104 -24.54 4.80 -16.79
CA PHE A 104 -24.68 4.83 -18.24
C PHE A 104 -25.25 3.52 -18.77
N SER A 105 -26.22 3.70 -19.67
CA SER A 105 -27.16 2.72 -20.19
C SER A 105 -26.52 1.40 -20.66
N ARG A 106 -27.06 0.27 -20.19
CA ARG A 106 -26.61 -1.08 -20.54
C ARG A 106 -27.16 -1.51 -21.90
N SER A 107 -26.30 -1.52 -22.91
CA SER A 107 -26.32 -2.56 -23.93
C SER A 107 -25.06 -3.39 -23.73
N GLN A 108 -25.15 -4.47 -22.95
CA GLN A 108 -24.02 -5.38 -22.72
C GLN A 108 -23.84 -6.28 -23.95
N PRO A 109 -22.71 -6.20 -24.67
CA PRO A 109 -22.27 -7.31 -25.51
C PRO A 109 -22.03 -8.52 -24.59
N GLN A 110 -22.35 -9.73 -25.05
CA GLN A 110 -22.05 -10.97 -24.31
C GLN A 110 -20.57 -10.98 -23.90
N LEU A 111 -20.32 -10.77 -22.60
CA LEU A 111 -18.96 -10.66 -22.09
C LEU A 111 -18.30 -12.05 -22.12
N PRO A 112 -17.05 -12.18 -22.61
CA PRO A 112 -16.26 -13.40 -22.43
C PRO A 112 -16.19 -13.73 -20.93
N SER A 113 -16.10 -15.02 -20.56
CA SER A 113 -16.08 -15.50 -19.16
C SER A 113 -15.26 -14.55 -18.27
N LEU A 114 -15.94 -13.74 -17.46
CA LEU A 114 -15.24 -12.69 -16.73
C LEU A 114 -14.28 -13.34 -15.73
N LEU A 115 -13.03 -12.87 -15.75
CA LEU A 115 -12.05 -13.19 -14.72
C LEU A 115 -12.68 -12.87 -13.36
N THR A 116 -12.93 -13.89 -12.55
CA THR A 116 -13.52 -13.76 -11.23
C THR A 116 -12.57 -14.37 -10.22
N TYR A 117 -12.39 -13.68 -9.09
CA TYR A 117 -11.61 -14.25 -8.02
C TYR A 117 -12.39 -15.43 -7.43
N ASN A 118 -11.72 -16.58 -7.32
CA ASN A 118 -12.35 -17.84 -6.99
C ASN A 118 -12.86 -17.88 -5.54
N VAL A 119 -12.33 -17.05 -4.64
CA VAL A 119 -12.80 -16.91 -3.25
C VAL A 119 -14.02 -15.99 -3.18
N LYS A 120 -15.21 -16.58 -3.26
CA LYS A 120 -16.48 -15.81 -3.32
C LYS A 120 -17.04 -15.44 -1.96
N GLU A 121 -16.73 -16.22 -0.93
CA GLU A 121 -17.15 -15.96 0.45
C GLU A 121 -15.91 -15.81 1.32
N SER A 122 -15.81 -14.70 2.05
CA SER A 122 -14.81 -14.58 3.11
C SER A 122 -15.16 -15.57 4.20
N HIS A 123 -14.18 -16.29 4.74
CA HIS A 123 -14.36 -16.89 6.05
C HIS A 123 -14.77 -15.77 7.03
N PRO A 124 -15.85 -15.92 7.81
CA PRO A 124 -16.30 -14.87 8.71
C PRO A 124 -15.24 -14.59 9.77
N PHE A 125 -14.93 -13.31 9.95
CA PHE A 125 -14.11 -12.83 11.06
C PHE A 125 -14.97 -12.66 12.30
N TYR A 126 -14.61 -13.33 13.38
CA TYR A 126 -15.37 -13.32 14.62
C TYR A 126 -14.76 -12.36 15.62
N PHE A 127 -15.52 -11.35 16.04
CA PHE A 127 -15.03 -10.37 17.02
C PHE A 127 -14.59 -11.06 18.31
N ASN A 128 -13.38 -10.73 18.78
CA ASN A 128 -12.83 -11.20 20.04
C ASN A 128 -12.41 -10.02 20.93
N SER A 129 -13.02 -9.91 22.11
CA SER A 129 -12.77 -8.81 23.06
C SER A 129 -11.34 -8.79 23.61
N LYS A 130 -10.67 -9.93 23.73
CA LYS A 130 -9.26 -10.01 24.15
C LYS A 130 -8.31 -9.53 23.05
N LEU A 131 -8.61 -9.79 21.78
CA LEU A 131 -7.89 -9.18 20.65
C LEU A 131 -8.13 -7.66 20.62
N GLN A 132 -9.36 -7.22 20.92
CA GLN A 132 -9.67 -5.78 20.98
C GLN A 132 -8.79 -5.05 22.00
N LEU A 133 -8.52 -5.64 23.17
CA LEU A 133 -7.59 -5.06 24.14
C LEU A 133 -6.16 -4.86 23.58
N ILE A 134 -5.72 -5.70 22.65
CA ILE A 134 -4.43 -5.53 21.96
C ILE A 134 -4.51 -4.36 20.99
N VAL A 135 -5.58 -4.29 20.20
CA VAL A 135 -5.84 -3.17 19.27
C VAL A 135 -5.90 -1.84 20.03
N ASP A 136 -6.61 -1.78 21.15
CA ASP A 136 -6.74 -0.58 21.98
C ASP A 136 -5.40 -0.12 22.57
N LYS A 137 -4.50 -1.07 22.89
CA LYS A 137 -3.12 -0.76 23.29
C LYS A 137 -2.32 -0.14 22.15
N ILE A 138 -2.48 -0.61 20.91
CA ILE A 138 -1.83 0.00 19.74
C ILE A 138 -2.34 1.43 19.52
N VAL A 139 -3.66 1.65 19.64
CA VAL A 139 -4.25 3.00 19.57
C VAL A 139 -3.71 3.90 20.68
N SER A 140 -3.60 3.39 21.91
CA SER A 140 -3.04 4.12 23.05
C SER A 140 -1.55 4.44 22.85
N LEU A 141 -0.78 3.52 22.26
CA LEU A 141 0.59 3.77 21.86
C LEU A 141 0.66 4.90 20.84
N ALA A 142 -0.19 4.91 19.81
CA ALA A 142 -0.25 6.00 18.84
C ALA A 142 -0.53 7.36 19.52
N LYS A 143 -1.53 7.41 20.42
CA LYS A 143 -1.85 8.62 21.21
C LYS A 143 -0.66 9.12 22.03
N SER A 144 0.00 8.24 22.78
CA SER A 144 1.16 8.62 23.61
C SER A 144 2.34 9.15 22.79
N ARG A 145 2.42 8.75 21.52
CA ARG A 145 3.41 9.23 20.55
C ARG A 145 2.95 10.46 19.76
N LYS A 146 1.80 11.04 20.11
CA LYS A 146 1.18 12.20 19.45
C LYS A 146 0.89 11.95 17.96
N LEU A 147 0.59 10.71 17.59
CA LEU A 147 0.19 10.35 16.23
C LEU A 147 -1.34 10.51 16.06
N PRO A 148 -1.82 11.00 14.90
CA PRO A 148 -3.23 11.26 14.67
C PRO A 148 -4.03 9.96 14.53
N ILE A 149 -4.76 9.58 15.57
CA ILE A 149 -5.51 8.31 15.60
C ILE A 149 -6.72 8.26 14.67
N ASP A 150 -7.21 9.39 14.16
CA ASP A 150 -8.20 9.42 13.07
C ASP A 150 -7.58 9.03 11.71
N LYS A 151 -6.24 8.99 11.65
CA LYS A 151 -5.46 8.56 10.49
C LYS A 151 -4.90 7.14 10.62
N LEU A 152 -5.28 6.42 11.67
CA LEU A 152 -4.85 5.05 11.95
C LEU A 152 -5.93 4.04 11.60
N SER A 153 -5.58 2.96 10.91
CA SER A 153 -6.43 1.76 10.82
C SER A 153 -5.65 0.52 11.21
N ILE A 154 -6.33 -0.41 11.87
CA ILE A 154 -5.75 -1.64 12.42
C ILE A 154 -6.68 -2.80 12.12
N SER A 155 -6.11 -3.91 11.65
CA SER A 155 -6.75 -5.22 11.65
C SER A 155 -5.82 -6.24 12.30
N LEU A 156 -6.34 -7.03 13.23
CA LEU A 156 -5.63 -8.11 13.92
C LEU A 156 -6.46 -9.39 13.81
N ILE A 157 -5.84 -10.47 13.31
CA ILE A 157 -6.43 -11.80 13.22
C ILE A 157 -5.58 -12.77 14.01
N ASN A 158 -6.18 -13.56 14.91
CA ASN A 158 -5.50 -14.70 15.52
C ASN A 158 -5.77 -15.96 14.67
N LEU A 159 -4.71 -16.50 14.06
CA LEU A 159 -4.78 -17.67 13.17
C LEU A 159 -4.80 -18.99 13.94
N ASN A 160 -4.51 -18.98 15.25
CA ASN A 160 -4.57 -20.17 16.10
C ASN A 160 -5.96 -20.38 16.73
N SER A 161 -6.95 -19.52 16.45
CA SER A 161 -8.31 -19.72 16.95
C SER A 161 -8.90 -21.04 16.39
N PRO A 162 -9.51 -21.90 17.24
CA PRO A 162 -10.07 -23.17 16.80
C PRO A 162 -11.10 -23.06 15.67
N THR A 163 -11.80 -21.93 15.60
CA THR A 163 -12.90 -21.69 14.65
C THR A 163 -12.51 -20.68 13.57
N CYS A 164 -11.20 -20.54 13.26
CA CYS A 164 -10.58 -19.42 12.56
C CYS A 164 -11.56 -18.51 11.79
N CYS A 165 -11.59 -17.20 12.00
CA CYS A 165 -10.52 -16.45 12.64
C CYS A 165 -11.05 -15.39 13.61
N ASP A 166 -10.59 -15.47 14.86
CA ASP A 166 -10.79 -14.43 15.86
C ASP A 166 -10.19 -13.12 15.34
N TYR A 167 -10.94 -12.05 15.50
CA TYR A 167 -10.66 -10.77 14.86
C TYR A 167 -10.91 -9.60 15.81
N ALA A 168 -10.10 -8.55 15.65
CA ALA A 168 -10.40 -7.22 16.17
C ALA A 168 -9.84 -6.15 15.23
N GLY A 169 -10.39 -4.95 15.31
CA GLY A 169 -10.02 -3.85 14.43
C GLY A 169 -10.22 -2.48 15.07
N TYR A 170 -9.59 -1.48 14.47
CA TYR A 170 -9.84 -0.08 14.76
C TYR A 170 -9.86 0.67 13.43
N GLN A 171 -10.98 1.31 13.11
CA GLN A 171 -11.18 1.98 11.82
C GLN A 171 -10.82 1.06 10.64
N ASP A 172 -11.08 -0.24 10.77
CA ASP A 172 -10.59 -1.29 9.90
C ASP A 172 -11.23 -1.29 8.51
N GLN A 173 -12.42 -0.68 8.41
CA GLN A 173 -13.17 -0.46 7.17
C GLN A 173 -12.83 0.89 6.50
N GLU A 174 -12.16 1.81 7.19
CA GLU A 174 -11.81 3.11 6.63
C GLU A 174 -10.88 2.97 5.43
N LEU A 175 -11.21 3.68 4.35
CA LEU A 175 -10.44 3.67 3.11
C LEU A 175 -9.23 4.58 3.24
N ARG A 176 -8.03 4.00 3.15
CA ARG A 176 -6.77 4.74 3.25
C ARG A 176 -5.86 4.44 2.07
N TYR A 177 -4.94 5.36 1.76
CA TYR A 177 -4.00 5.18 0.66
C TYR A 177 -3.01 4.04 1.01
N PRO A 178 -3.00 2.88 0.33
CA PRO A 178 -2.24 1.71 0.75
C PRO A 178 -0.76 1.76 0.34
N ALA A 179 -0.38 2.74 -0.48
CA ALA A 179 0.92 2.78 -1.17
C ALA A 179 1.22 1.41 -1.84
N SER A 180 2.41 0.86 -1.65
CA SER A 180 2.87 -0.37 -2.30
C SER A 180 2.19 -1.67 -1.86
N ILE A 181 1.27 -1.65 -0.88
CA ILE A 181 0.49 -2.85 -0.49
C ILE A 181 -0.46 -3.26 -1.61
N VAL A 182 -0.92 -2.32 -2.43
CA VAL A 182 -1.77 -2.57 -3.61
C VAL A 182 -1.20 -3.61 -4.57
N LYS A 183 0.13 -3.74 -4.64
CA LYS A 183 0.83 -4.67 -5.52
C LYS A 183 0.51 -6.12 -5.22
N LEU A 184 0.16 -6.43 -3.96
CA LEU A 184 -0.28 -7.76 -3.57
C LEU A 184 -1.62 -8.13 -4.22
N PHE A 185 -2.52 -7.16 -4.37
CA PHE A 185 -3.80 -7.39 -5.03
C PHE A 185 -3.63 -7.60 -6.55
N TRP A 186 -2.74 -6.82 -7.18
CA TRP A 186 -2.41 -7.03 -8.60
C TRP A 186 -1.76 -8.38 -8.87
N LEU A 187 -0.91 -8.87 -7.96
CA LEU A 187 -0.30 -10.20 -8.05
C LEU A 187 -1.35 -11.31 -8.09
N VAL A 188 -2.34 -11.26 -7.22
CA VAL A 188 -3.38 -12.30 -7.12
C VAL A 188 -4.20 -12.36 -8.40
N MET A 189 -4.61 -11.20 -8.95
CA MET A 189 -5.31 -11.18 -10.24
C MET A 189 -4.42 -11.67 -11.40
N LEU A 190 -3.12 -11.35 -11.39
CA LEU A 190 -2.17 -11.87 -12.37
C LEU A 190 -2.06 -13.41 -12.29
N TYR A 191 -1.97 -13.94 -11.07
CA TYR A 191 -1.93 -15.38 -10.82
C TYR A 191 -3.22 -16.09 -11.21
N GLN A 192 -4.38 -15.47 -10.98
CA GLN A 192 -5.64 -15.97 -11.52
C GLN A 192 -5.58 -16.08 -13.06
N GLN A 193 -5.04 -15.07 -13.76
CA GLN A 193 -4.91 -15.16 -15.23
C GLN A 193 -3.99 -16.28 -15.71
N TYR A 194 -2.96 -16.64 -14.93
CA TYR A 194 -2.10 -17.78 -15.26
C TYR A 194 -2.78 -19.11 -14.96
N TYR A 195 -3.46 -19.20 -13.82
CA TYR A 195 -4.25 -20.37 -13.46
C TYR A 195 -5.34 -20.68 -14.49
N ASP A 196 -6.07 -19.66 -14.96
CA ASP A 196 -7.11 -19.83 -15.98
C ASP A 196 -6.57 -20.32 -17.34
N ARG A 197 -5.26 -20.16 -17.57
CA ARG A 197 -4.55 -20.73 -18.73
C ARG A 197 -4.00 -22.13 -18.49
N GLY A 198 -4.31 -22.72 -17.34
CA GLY A 198 -3.85 -24.05 -16.93
C GLY A 198 -2.39 -24.08 -16.46
N LEU A 199 -1.80 -22.93 -16.10
CA LEU A 199 -0.41 -22.89 -15.62
C LEU A 199 -0.37 -22.94 -14.09
N THR A 200 0.55 -23.75 -13.57
CA THR A 200 1.01 -23.69 -12.17
C THR A 200 2.04 -22.57 -11.98
N PRO A 201 2.32 -22.12 -10.74
CA PRO A 201 3.33 -21.09 -10.50
C PRO A 201 4.71 -21.40 -11.10
N LYS A 202 5.11 -22.69 -11.09
CA LYS A 202 6.40 -23.15 -11.59
C LYS A 202 6.49 -23.12 -13.12
N GLU A 203 5.36 -23.18 -13.81
CA GLU A 203 5.28 -23.15 -15.28
C GLU A 203 5.19 -21.73 -15.84
N ILE A 204 5.00 -20.71 -14.99
CA ILE A 204 5.08 -19.32 -15.40
C ILE A 204 6.48 -19.06 -15.97
N PRO A 205 6.63 -18.43 -17.15
CA PRO A 205 7.94 -18.17 -17.73
C PRO A 205 8.89 -17.39 -16.80
N LEU A 206 10.17 -17.77 -16.80
CA LEU A 206 11.17 -17.25 -15.85
C LEU A 206 11.30 -15.72 -15.88
N GLU A 207 11.18 -15.09 -17.05
CA GLU A 207 11.20 -13.64 -17.19
C GLU A 207 10.01 -12.98 -16.49
N LYS A 208 8.84 -13.62 -16.48
CA LYS A 208 7.65 -13.15 -15.76
C LYS A 208 7.81 -13.36 -14.25
N GLN A 209 8.35 -14.49 -13.82
CA GLN A 209 8.68 -14.73 -12.41
C GLN A 209 9.63 -13.66 -11.86
N LYS A 210 10.64 -13.24 -12.64
CA LYS A 210 11.57 -12.16 -12.25
C LYS A 210 10.88 -10.81 -12.08
N ILE A 211 9.93 -10.46 -12.96
CA ILE A 211 9.13 -9.24 -12.84
C ILE A 211 8.27 -9.31 -11.56
N ILE A 212 7.62 -10.44 -11.31
CA ILE A 212 6.82 -10.68 -10.10
C ILE A 212 7.67 -10.51 -8.84
N ALA A 213 8.82 -11.20 -8.75
CA ALA A 213 9.73 -11.10 -7.62
C ALA A 213 10.18 -9.65 -7.39
N LYS A 214 10.60 -8.95 -8.45
CA LYS A 214 11.00 -7.53 -8.37
C LYS A 214 9.86 -6.63 -7.87
N ALA A 215 8.63 -6.87 -8.31
CA ALA A 215 7.47 -6.08 -7.88
C ALA A 215 7.08 -6.30 -6.42
N ILE A 216 7.28 -7.51 -5.88
CA ILE A 216 6.78 -7.90 -4.56
C ILE A 216 7.87 -7.86 -3.48
N GLU A 217 9.04 -8.42 -3.77
CA GLU A 217 10.17 -8.48 -2.84
C GLU A 217 10.88 -7.13 -2.72
N ASP A 218 11.24 -6.53 -3.85
CA ASP A 218 11.92 -5.23 -3.90
C ASP A 218 10.94 -4.05 -3.94
N SER A 219 9.64 -4.36 -4.04
CA SER A 219 8.57 -3.36 -4.13
C SER A 219 8.77 -2.39 -5.30
N ASP A 220 9.34 -2.85 -6.40
CA ASP A 220 9.67 -2.05 -7.59
C ASP A 220 8.40 -1.57 -8.31
N ASN A 221 8.37 -0.29 -8.67
CA ASN A 221 7.20 0.35 -9.28
C ASN A 221 7.07 0.05 -10.77
N GLU A 222 8.18 -0.04 -11.49
CA GLU A 222 8.20 -0.38 -12.92
C GLU A 222 7.70 -1.81 -13.15
N ALA A 223 8.19 -2.77 -12.36
CA ALA A 223 7.74 -4.15 -12.42
C ALA A 223 6.24 -4.27 -12.05
N ALA A 224 5.80 -3.57 -11.01
CA ALA A 224 4.39 -3.54 -10.63
C ALA A 224 3.50 -2.89 -11.71
N SER A 225 4.02 -1.87 -12.40
CA SER A 225 3.38 -1.26 -13.56
C SER A 225 3.17 -2.28 -14.68
N GLN A 226 4.18 -3.08 -15.01
CA GLN A 226 4.07 -4.14 -16.03
C GLN A 226 3.02 -5.20 -15.65
N ILE A 227 2.90 -5.53 -14.37
CA ILE A 227 1.84 -6.43 -13.88
C ILE A 227 0.46 -5.81 -14.13
N LEU A 228 0.26 -4.57 -13.71
CA LEU A 228 -1.03 -3.89 -13.89
C LEU A 228 -1.37 -3.75 -15.38
N ASP A 229 -0.38 -3.47 -16.21
CA ASP A 229 -0.55 -3.36 -17.66
C ASP A 229 -0.96 -4.70 -18.28
N GLN A 230 -0.36 -5.81 -17.85
CA GLN A 230 -0.74 -7.15 -18.31
C GLN A 230 -2.17 -7.51 -17.91
N ILE A 231 -2.56 -7.28 -16.65
CA ILE A 231 -3.87 -7.73 -16.15
C ILE A 231 -5.02 -6.88 -16.68
N THR A 232 -4.76 -5.60 -16.98
CA THR A 232 -5.77 -4.66 -17.50
C THR A 232 -5.67 -4.42 -19.01
N LYS A 233 -4.60 -4.85 -19.68
CA LYS A 233 -4.31 -4.51 -21.09
C LYS A 233 -4.31 -3.00 -21.35
N THR A 234 -3.73 -2.24 -20.42
CA THR A 234 -3.58 -0.79 -20.53
C THR A 234 -2.13 -0.40 -20.29
N GLU A 235 -1.62 0.65 -20.95
CA GLU A 235 -0.26 1.12 -20.75
C GLU A 235 -0.24 2.60 -20.35
N SER A 236 0.87 3.03 -19.74
CA SER A 236 1.13 4.46 -19.49
C SER A 236 1.60 5.15 -20.75
N SER A 237 1.28 6.43 -20.90
CA SER A 237 1.81 7.26 -21.99
C SER A 237 2.04 8.70 -21.54
N LEU A 238 2.95 9.39 -22.21
CA LEU A 238 3.25 10.81 -21.92
C LEU A 238 2.12 11.74 -22.39
N LYS A 239 1.30 11.30 -23.34
CA LYS A 239 0.25 12.12 -23.96
C LYS A 239 -1.12 11.71 -23.43
N PRO A 240 -2.03 12.66 -23.17
CA PRO A 240 -3.40 12.33 -22.81
C PRO A 240 -4.08 11.56 -23.95
N LEU A 241 -4.97 10.65 -23.57
CA LEU A 241 -5.84 9.97 -24.52
C LEU A 241 -7.05 10.85 -24.87
N PRO A 242 -7.56 10.81 -26.12
CA PRO A 242 -8.87 11.36 -26.48
C PRO A 242 -9.99 10.72 -25.66
N SER A 243 -11.10 11.42 -25.46
CA SER A 243 -12.16 11.02 -24.52
C SER A 243 -12.68 9.60 -24.71
N GLU A 244 -12.90 9.15 -25.95
CA GLU A 244 -13.40 7.79 -26.23
C GLU A 244 -12.37 6.71 -25.84
N GLN A 245 -11.10 6.90 -26.21
CA GLN A 245 -10.02 5.98 -25.86
C GLN A 245 -9.75 5.98 -24.35
N LEU A 246 -9.84 7.15 -23.72
CA LEU A 246 -9.71 7.29 -22.27
C LEU A 246 -10.81 6.51 -21.54
N TYR A 247 -12.06 6.60 -22.00
CA TYR A 247 -13.17 5.87 -21.41
C TYR A 247 -12.94 4.34 -21.45
N GLN A 248 -12.52 3.81 -22.60
CA GLN A 248 -12.17 2.40 -22.73
C GLN A 248 -11.00 2.00 -21.82
N TRP A 249 -9.96 2.83 -21.77
CA TRP A 249 -8.78 2.62 -20.92
C TRP A 249 -9.14 2.61 -19.43
N ILE A 250 -9.98 3.54 -18.97
CA ILE A 250 -10.46 3.60 -17.57
C ILE A 250 -11.26 2.35 -17.22
N ASN A 251 -12.18 1.92 -18.09
CA ASN A 251 -12.97 0.70 -17.85
C ASN A 251 -12.07 -0.52 -17.70
N GLN A 252 -11.03 -0.64 -18.53
CA GLN A 252 -10.04 -1.70 -18.39
C GLN A 252 -9.26 -1.62 -17.07
N ARG A 253 -8.87 -0.41 -16.63
CA ARG A 253 -8.25 -0.20 -15.31
C ARG A 253 -9.19 -0.50 -14.15
N TYR A 254 -10.50 -0.36 -14.30
CA TYR A 254 -11.44 -0.70 -13.22
C TYR A 254 -11.72 -2.20 -13.09
N LEU A 255 -11.32 -3.04 -14.05
CA LEU A 255 -11.45 -4.50 -13.95
C LEU A 255 -10.76 -5.07 -12.70
N VAL A 256 -9.66 -4.47 -12.23
CA VAL A 256 -9.02 -4.90 -10.97
C VAL A 256 -9.92 -4.66 -9.76
N ASN A 257 -10.75 -3.61 -9.75
CA ASN A 257 -11.68 -3.36 -8.66
C ASN A 257 -12.83 -4.38 -8.73
N GLU A 258 -13.39 -4.57 -9.91
CA GLU A 258 -14.51 -5.48 -10.10
C GLU A 258 -14.15 -6.93 -9.80
N PHE A 259 -12.90 -7.34 -10.08
CA PHE A 259 -12.37 -8.67 -9.75
C PHE A 259 -12.57 -9.02 -8.27
N TYR A 260 -12.26 -8.07 -7.37
CA TYR A 260 -12.43 -8.25 -5.92
C TYR A 260 -13.86 -8.00 -5.45
N GLN A 261 -14.56 -7.02 -6.02
CA GLN A 261 -15.96 -6.74 -5.68
C GLN A 261 -16.86 -7.95 -5.96
N ARG A 262 -16.63 -8.67 -7.08
CA ARG A 262 -17.36 -9.93 -7.39
C ARG A 262 -17.07 -11.06 -6.41
N ALA A 263 -15.96 -11.01 -5.70
CA ALA A 263 -15.60 -11.91 -4.61
C ALA A 263 -16.08 -11.40 -3.23
N GLY A 264 -16.93 -10.38 -3.20
CA GLY A 264 -17.50 -9.85 -1.96
C GLY A 264 -16.50 -9.09 -1.09
N TYR A 265 -15.39 -8.60 -1.65
CA TYR A 265 -14.54 -7.66 -0.92
C TYR A 265 -15.28 -6.34 -0.68
N PRO A 266 -15.00 -5.63 0.45
CA PRO A 266 -15.47 -4.27 0.63
C PRO A 266 -15.07 -3.36 -0.53
N TYR A 267 -15.76 -2.24 -0.67
CA TYR A 267 -15.41 -1.25 -1.68
C TYR A 267 -13.92 -0.89 -1.60
N LEU A 268 -13.26 -0.84 -2.76
CA LEU A 268 -11.84 -0.53 -2.90
C LEU A 268 -11.59 0.15 -4.23
N ASN A 269 -10.44 0.81 -4.32
CA ASN A 269 -9.91 1.29 -5.59
C ASN A 269 -8.43 0.95 -5.70
N ILE A 270 -8.07 0.14 -6.67
CA ILE A 270 -6.69 -0.31 -6.91
C ILE A 270 -6.30 -0.14 -8.39
N SER A 271 -7.02 0.74 -9.10
CA SER A 271 -6.94 0.93 -10.55
C SER A 271 -5.73 1.73 -11.05
N GLN A 272 -4.87 2.23 -10.16
CA GLN A 272 -3.82 3.19 -10.52
C GLN A 272 -2.42 2.70 -10.21
N LYS A 273 -1.45 3.03 -11.07
CA LYS A 273 -0.05 2.68 -10.86
C LYS A 273 0.58 3.35 -9.62
N THR A 274 1.61 2.68 -9.10
CA THR A 274 2.57 3.26 -8.16
C THR A 274 3.70 3.96 -8.94
N PHE A 275 4.01 5.20 -8.60
CA PHE A 275 5.06 6.01 -9.26
C PHE A 275 6.25 6.25 -8.31
N PRO A 276 7.47 6.48 -8.83
CA PRO A 276 7.87 6.61 -10.25
C PRO A 276 7.95 5.25 -10.97
N ILE A 277 7.66 5.17 -12.27
CA ILE A 277 7.78 3.92 -13.06
C ILE A 277 8.96 3.93 -14.04
N SER A 278 9.47 5.10 -14.44
CA SER A 278 10.68 5.23 -15.24
C SER A 278 11.33 6.60 -15.01
N ASN A 279 12.47 6.88 -15.64
CA ASN A 279 13.09 8.21 -15.61
C ASN A 279 12.21 9.27 -16.30
N ASP A 280 11.43 8.87 -17.30
CA ASP A 280 10.57 9.77 -18.07
C ASP A 280 9.17 9.92 -17.43
N ILE A 281 8.78 8.97 -16.58
CA ILE A 281 7.48 8.95 -15.91
C ILE A 281 7.71 8.79 -14.40
N THR A 282 8.02 9.91 -13.76
CA THR A 282 8.25 9.99 -12.32
C THR A 282 6.97 10.22 -11.51
N GLU A 283 5.92 10.69 -12.17
CA GLU A 283 4.61 11.00 -11.62
C GLU A 283 3.51 10.64 -12.63
N PRO A 284 2.22 10.60 -12.24
CA PRO A 284 1.15 10.29 -13.18
C PRO A 284 1.08 11.34 -14.29
N ILE A 285 1.02 10.88 -15.53
CA ILE A 285 0.92 11.70 -16.73
C ILE A 285 0.03 10.99 -17.76
N GLY A 286 -0.46 11.71 -18.77
CA GLY A 286 -1.33 11.16 -19.81
C GLY A 286 -2.56 10.47 -19.20
N PRO A 287 -2.90 9.23 -19.61
CA PRO A 287 -4.08 8.54 -19.08
C PRO A 287 -4.01 8.26 -17.58
N ASP A 288 -2.81 8.05 -17.00
CA ASP A 288 -2.66 7.83 -15.56
C ASP A 288 -2.94 9.10 -14.75
N GLN A 289 -2.75 10.29 -15.32
CA GLN A 289 -3.21 11.55 -14.71
C GLN A 289 -4.71 11.77 -14.96
N GLN A 290 -5.20 11.46 -16.16
CA GLN A 290 -6.61 11.63 -16.52
C GLN A 290 -7.54 10.80 -15.62
N ILE A 291 -7.20 9.54 -15.30
CA ILE A 291 -8.00 8.70 -14.37
C ILE A 291 -8.06 9.29 -12.96
N ARG A 292 -7.05 10.08 -12.55
CA ARG A 292 -7.05 10.75 -11.24
C ARG A 292 -7.95 11.99 -11.21
N GLN A 293 -8.29 12.53 -12.38
CA GLN A 293 -9.01 13.80 -12.55
C GLN A 293 -10.39 13.62 -13.19
N ILE A 294 -10.96 12.40 -13.17
CA ILE A 294 -12.28 12.12 -13.75
C ILE A 294 -13.38 13.00 -13.14
N GLN A 295 -13.24 13.34 -11.85
CA GLN A 295 -14.18 14.22 -11.15
C GLN A 295 -13.97 15.72 -11.46
N GLY A 296 -12.90 16.07 -12.17
CA GLY A 296 -12.49 17.45 -12.42
C GLY A 296 -11.06 17.72 -11.93
N LYS A 297 -10.38 18.67 -12.59
CA LYS A 297 -8.97 19.00 -12.26
C LYS A 297 -8.81 19.74 -10.94
N ASP A 298 -9.86 20.43 -10.50
CA ASP A 298 -9.86 21.25 -9.27
C ASP A 298 -10.30 20.46 -8.04
N LEU A 299 -10.72 19.20 -8.21
CA LEU A 299 -11.06 18.30 -7.10
C LEU A 299 -9.86 17.46 -6.67
N PRO A 300 -9.84 16.98 -5.42
CA PRO A 300 -8.79 16.07 -4.95
C PRO A 300 -8.64 14.88 -5.90
N PRO A 301 -7.40 14.52 -6.29
CA PRO A 301 -7.19 13.45 -7.24
C PRO A 301 -7.67 12.13 -6.65
N ILE A 302 -8.40 11.34 -7.44
CA ILE A 302 -8.72 9.95 -7.10
C ILE A 302 -7.40 9.20 -6.92
N ARG A 303 -7.31 8.36 -5.90
CA ARG A 303 -6.13 7.51 -5.64
C ARG A 303 -6.56 6.06 -5.43
N ASN A 304 -5.57 5.17 -5.31
CA ASN A 304 -5.83 3.84 -4.77
C ASN A 304 -6.27 3.94 -3.31
N PHE A 305 -7.25 3.16 -2.88
CA PHE A 305 -7.64 3.02 -1.49
C PHE A 305 -7.96 1.56 -1.17
N LEU A 306 -7.52 1.13 0.01
CA LEU A 306 -7.87 -0.15 0.62
C LEU A 306 -8.24 0.11 2.08
N SER A 307 -9.03 -0.79 2.66
CA SER A 307 -9.21 -0.88 4.11
C SER A 307 -8.25 -1.92 4.70
N THR A 308 -7.88 -1.80 5.98
CA THR A 308 -7.04 -2.83 6.61
C THR A 308 -7.77 -4.15 6.71
N TYR A 309 -9.11 -4.14 6.78
CA TYR A 309 -9.93 -5.35 6.70
C TYR A 309 -9.73 -6.10 5.38
N ALA A 310 -9.80 -5.40 4.23
CA ALA A 310 -9.60 -6.03 2.91
C ALA A 310 -8.21 -6.67 2.78
N VAL A 311 -7.18 -6.01 3.30
CA VAL A 311 -5.81 -6.58 3.30
C VAL A 311 -5.69 -7.77 4.26
N ALA A 312 -6.31 -7.68 5.44
CA ALA A 312 -6.29 -8.76 6.42
C ALA A 312 -7.03 -10.00 5.91
N ARG A 313 -8.16 -9.81 5.21
CA ARG A 313 -8.87 -10.86 4.48
C ARG A 313 -7.94 -11.55 3.47
N LEU A 314 -7.28 -10.79 2.59
CA LEU A 314 -6.40 -11.37 1.58
C LEU A 314 -5.23 -12.15 2.20
N LEU A 315 -4.61 -11.63 3.27
CA LEU A 315 -3.57 -12.33 4.01
C LEU A 315 -4.10 -13.59 4.70
N GLY A 316 -5.34 -13.58 5.18
CA GLY A 316 -6.02 -14.74 5.75
C GLY A 316 -6.25 -15.84 4.71
N GLU A 317 -6.69 -15.46 3.50
CA GLU A 317 -6.84 -16.37 2.37
C GLU A 317 -5.49 -16.96 1.95
N ILE A 318 -4.41 -16.17 1.92
CA ILE A 318 -3.05 -16.67 1.67
C ILE A 318 -2.58 -17.64 2.76
N ALA A 319 -2.82 -17.30 4.03
CA ALA A 319 -2.37 -18.09 5.17
C ALA A 319 -3.07 -19.45 5.25
N GLN A 320 -4.35 -19.51 4.87
CA GLN A 320 -5.20 -20.71 4.85
C GLN A 320 -5.16 -21.47 3.52
N GLU A 321 -4.29 -21.07 2.59
CA GLU A 321 -4.13 -21.71 1.28
C GLU A 321 -5.39 -21.65 0.39
N GLN A 322 -6.21 -20.61 0.60
CA GLN A 322 -7.53 -20.43 0.03
C GLN A 322 -7.59 -19.46 -1.15
N THR A 323 -6.48 -18.85 -1.62
CA THR A 323 -6.53 -17.94 -2.79
C THR A 323 -6.86 -18.70 -4.08
N ILE A 324 -6.17 -18.47 -5.20
CA ILE A 324 -6.41 -19.16 -6.47
C ILE A 324 -6.36 -20.69 -6.34
N SER A 325 -5.33 -21.18 -5.65
CA SER A 325 -5.15 -22.59 -5.26
C SER A 325 -4.16 -22.67 -4.08
N PRO A 326 -3.97 -23.84 -3.46
CA PRO A 326 -2.93 -24.02 -2.45
C PRO A 326 -1.53 -23.68 -2.97
N GLU A 327 -1.17 -24.12 -4.17
CA GLU A 327 0.15 -23.86 -4.79
C GLU A 327 0.38 -22.37 -5.03
N TYR A 328 -0.64 -21.66 -5.52
CA TYR A 328 -0.57 -20.21 -5.71
C TYR A 328 -0.49 -19.46 -4.38
N SER A 329 -1.22 -19.90 -3.37
CA SER A 329 -1.14 -19.32 -2.02
C SER A 329 0.25 -19.48 -1.42
N GLN A 330 0.86 -20.67 -1.57
CA GLN A 330 2.22 -20.95 -1.12
C GLN A 330 3.25 -20.10 -1.87
N GLU A 331 3.10 -19.92 -3.18
CA GLU A 331 3.98 -19.04 -3.97
C GLU A 331 3.87 -17.58 -3.52
N ILE A 332 2.65 -17.05 -3.35
CA ILE A 332 2.44 -15.69 -2.84
C ILE A 332 3.09 -15.55 -1.45
N LYS A 333 2.87 -16.51 -0.57
CA LYS A 333 3.46 -16.53 0.77
C LYS A 333 4.99 -16.54 0.68
N GLN A 334 5.59 -17.32 -0.21
CA GLN A 334 7.03 -17.36 -0.42
C GLN A 334 7.59 -16.00 -0.88
N LEU A 335 6.93 -15.31 -1.82
CA LEU A 335 7.30 -13.96 -2.27
C LEU A 335 7.19 -12.90 -1.17
N LEU A 336 6.34 -13.13 -0.15
CA LEU A 336 6.19 -12.25 1.00
C LEU A 336 7.23 -12.49 2.09
N LYS A 337 7.94 -13.63 2.08
CA LYS A 337 8.88 -14.02 3.14
C LYS A 337 10.01 -13.00 3.29
N ARG A 338 10.31 -12.57 4.52
CA ARG A 338 11.47 -11.73 4.84
C ARG A 338 12.32 -12.37 5.91
N ASP A 339 13.63 -12.19 5.79
CA ASP A 339 14.59 -12.63 6.78
C ASP A 339 14.80 -11.51 7.81
N LEU A 340 14.53 -11.79 9.08
CA LEU A 340 14.69 -10.84 10.18
C LEU A 340 16.15 -10.70 10.64
N ASN A 341 17.07 -11.55 10.16
CA ASN A 341 18.48 -11.44 10.47
C ASN A 341 19.05 -10.10 9.91
N PRO A 342 19.57 -9.20 10.77
CA PRO A 342 20.07 -7.90 10.34
C PRO A 342 21.08 -7.95 9.19
N SER A 343 21.92 -8.99 9.13
CA SER A 343 22.88 -9.18 8.05
C SER A 343 22.26 -9.29 6.65
N LYS A 344 20.97 -9.61 6.55
CA LYS A 344 20.24 -9.86 5.30
C LYS A 344 19.52 -8.63 4.78
N TRP A 345 19.18 -7.68 5.65
CA TRP A 345 18.37 -6.50 5.30
C TRP A 345 19.05 -5.16 5.55
N GLN A 346 19.98 -5.03 6.51
CA GLN A 346 20.59 -3.73 6.85
C GLN A 346 21.38 -3.09 5.71
N ARG A 347 21.96 -3.91 4.82
CA ARG A 347 22.71 -3.42 3.65
C ARG A 347 21.85 -3.15 2.42
N LYS A 348 20.54 -3.42 2.50
CA LYS A 348 19.58 -3.14 1.42
C LYS A 348 19.04 -1.72 1.61
N PRO A 349 19.24 -0.78 0.65
CA PRO A 349 18.80 0.61 0.78
C PRO A 349 17.29 0.77 1.05
N PHE A 350 16.47 -0.08 0.42
CA PHE A 350 15.01 -0.09 0.57
C PHE A 350 14.55 -1.43 1.16
N ASN A 351 14.91 -1.68 2.41
CA ASN A 351 14.51 -2.92 3.08
C ASN A 351 13.13 -2.80 3.75
N PRO A 352 12.33 -3.88 3.78
CA PRO A 352 10.99 -3.87 4.36
C PRO A 352 10.98 -4.18 5.87
N ILE A 353 12.13 -4.07 6.56
CA ILE A 353 12.26 -4.42 7.98
C ILE A 353 12.45 -3.16 8.83
N ALA A 354 13.44 -2.32 8.51
CA ALA A 354 13.78 -1.13 9.26
C ALA A 354 12.63 -0.11 9.28
N GLY A 355 12.17 0.24 10.48
CA GLY A 355 11.05 1.13 10.75
C GLY A 355 9.68 0.52 10.45
N PHE A 356 9.60 -0.81 10.36
CA PHE A 356 8.39 -1.59 10.05
C PHE A 356 8.17 -2.68 11.12
N LEU A 357 7.12 -3.49 10.97
CA LEU A 357 6.72 -4.47 12.00
C LEU A 357 7.85 -5.44 12.32
N GLY A 358 8.62 -5.85 11.31
CA GLY A 358 9.68 -6.85 11.46
C GLY A 358 10.89 -6.45 12.30
N GLU A 359 11.17 -5.16 12.49
CA GLU A 359 12.46 -4.72 13.09
C GLU A 359 12.68 -5.19 14.52
N SER A 360 11.62 -5.20 15.34
CA SER A 360 11.71 -5.52 16.77
C SER A 360 11.18 -6.91 17.12
N LEU A 361 10.88 -7.74 16.11
CA LEU A 361 10.49 -9.13 16.33
C LEU A 361 11.72 -10.01 16.62
N PRO A 362 11.57 -11.12 17.37
CA PRO A 362 12.65 -12.08 17.56
C PRO A 362 13.17 -12.62 16.22
N ARG A 363 14.48 -12.80 16.10
CA ARG A 363 15.14 -13.17 14.82
C ARG A 363 14.63 -14.46 14.17
N LYS A 364 14.14 -15.40 14.98
CA LYS A 364 13.62 -16.69 14.49
C LYS A 364 12.14 -16.62 14.08
N THR A 365 11.46 -15.50 14.29
CA THR A 365 10.05 -15.33 13.89
C THR A 365 9.92 -15.49 12.38
N GLU A 366 8.95 -16.30 11.96
CA GLU A 366 8.56 -16.38 10.56
C GLU A 366 7.73 -15.15 10.22
N PHE A 367 8.17 -14.41 9.21
CA PHE A 367 7.62 -13.11 8.86
C PHE A 367 7.38 -13.03 7.35
N TRP A 368 6.11 -12.91 6.97
CA TRP A 368 5.69 -12.73 5.58
C TRP A 368 4.97 -11.40 5.46
N ALA A 369 5.56 -10.44 4.76
CA ALA A 369 5.11 -9.06 4.83
C ALA A 369 5.19 -8.29 3.51
N LYS A 370 4.25 -7.36 3.35
CA LYS A 370 4.27 -6.31 2.35
C LYS A 370 4.11 -4.95 3.03
N MET A 371 5.16 -4.15 2.99
CA MET A 371 5.10 -2.74 3.40
C MET A 371 4.61 -1.84 2.25
N GLY A 372 4.13 -0.65 2.62
CA GLY A 372 3.87 0.45 1.71
C GLY A 372 4.08 1.79 2.43
N TRP A 373 4.79 2.72 1.81
CA TRP A 373 4.99 4.05 2.41
C TRP A 373 5.16 5.12 1.33
N THR A 374 4.89 6.35 1.73
CA THR A 374 5.22 7.59 1.01
C THR A 374 5.68 8.62 2.03
N PHE A 375 5.98 9.85 1.61
CA PHE A 375 6.22 10.94 2.58
C PHE A 375 4.99 11.31 3.41
N ASN A 376 3.79 10.87 2.99
CA ASN A 376 2.53 11.19 3.63
C ASN A 376 1.91 10.02 4.39
N ASN A 377 2.52 8.82 4.37
CA ASN A 377 2.00 7.68 5.11
C ASN A 377 3.03 6.54 5.29
N ARG A 378 2.75 5.69 6.27
CA ARG A 378 3.50 4.45 6.51
C ARG A 378 2.52 3.35 6.85
N ASN A 379 2.62 2.26 6.10
CA ASN A 379 1.74 1.10 6.18
C ASN A 379 2.56 -0.18 6.19
N ASP A 380 2.04 -1.20 6.87
CA ASP A 380 2.62 -2.54 6.86
C ASP A 380 1.55 -3.59 7.08
N ALA A 381 1.75 -4.76 6.49
CA ALA A 381 0.82 -5.87 6.53
C ALA A 381 1.61 -7.17 6.56
N ALA A 382 1.40 -7.98 7.60
CA ALA A 382 2.21 -9.17 7.83
C ALA A 382 1.43 -10.35 8.41
N ILE A 383 1.79 -11.56 7.97
CA ILE A 383 1.55 -12.82 8.68
C ILE A 383 2.79 -13.06 9.55
N ILE A 384 2.58 -13.29 10.85
CA ILE A 384 3.63 -13.39 11.87
C ILE A 384 3.46 -14.68 12.65
N SER A 385 4.49 -15.53 12.68
CA SER A 385 4.45 -16.80 13.41
C SER A 385 5.73 -17.06 14.19
N SER A 386 5.61 -17.57 15.41
CA SER A 386 6.74 -18.17 16.12
C SER A 386 7.15 -19.50 15.46
N PRO A 387 8.41 -19.94 15.59
CA PRO A 387 8.87 -21.23 15.05
C PRO A 387 8.07 -22.45 15.52
N ASN A 388 7.60 -22.42 16.76
CA ASN A 388 6.80 -23.48 17.39
C ASN A 388 5.30 -23.32 17.16
N ARG A 389 4.86 -22.35 16.33
CA ARG A 389 3.45 -22.03 16.03
C ARG A 389 2.59 -21.60 17.21
N GLU A 390 3.13 -21.48 18.43
CA GLU A 390 2.38 -20.99 19.59
C GLU A 390 1.79 -19.60 19.36
N ILE A 391 2.51 -18.75 18.63
CA ILE A 391 2.05 -17.44 18.16
C ILE A 391 1.87 -17.53 16.65
N ASN A 392 0.67 -17.23 16.15
CA ASN A 392 0.38 -17.18 14.72
C ASN A 392 -0.77 -16.18 14.47
N TYR A 393 -0.48 -15.06 13.84
CA TYR A 393 -1.46 -13.99 13.65
C TYR A 393 -1.18 -13.16 12.40
N ILE A 394 -2.18 -12.39 11.97
CA ILE A 394 -2.04 -11.36 10.93
C ILE A 394 -2.20 -10.00 11.58
N LEU A 395 -1.32 -9.08 11.22
CA LEU A 395 -1.39 -7.69 11.64
C LEU A 395 -1.26 -6.77 10.44
N VAL A 396 -2.25 -5.89 10.27
CA VAL A 396 -2.27 -4.86 9.23
C VAL A 396 -2.44 -3.50 9.89
N ILE A 397 -1.53 -2.58 9.61
CA ILE A 397 -1.54 -1.22 10.14
C ILE A 397 -1.41 -0.23 8.98
N PHE A 398 -2.38 0.68 8.86
CA PHE A 398 -2.30 1.84 7.98
C PHE A 398 -2.19 3.11 8.81
N GLY A 399 -1.14 3.89 8.58
CA GLY A 399 -0.96 5.23 9.15
C GLY A 399 -0.95 6.27 8.04
N ASP A 400 -2.14 6.77 7.69
CA ASP A 400 -2.34 7.64 6.52
C ASP A 400 -2.13 9.13 6.85
N ASP A 401 -0.97 9.41 7.42
CA ASP A 401 -0.49 10.75 7.75
C ASP A 401 1.05 10.82 7.74
N ALA A 402 1.60 12.00 7.42
CA ALA A 402 3.05 12.23 7.39
C ALA A 402 3.72 11.95 8.76
N ALA A 403 3.01 12.13 9.87
CA ALA A 403 3.50 11.78 11.20
C ALA A 403 3.86 10.29 11.33
N TYR A 404 3.09 9.39 10.71
CA TYR A 404 3.40 7.96 10.68
C TYR A 404 4.60 7.64 9.78
N TYR A 405 4.80 8.40 8.69
CA TYR A 405 6.02 8.28 7.89
C TYR A 405 7.28 8.65 8.69
N GLN A 406 7.21 9.77 9.42
CA GLN A 406 8.30 10.34 10.20
C GLN A 406 8.65 9.47 11.42
N ASP A 407 7.64 8.94 12.12
CA ASP A 407 7.84 8.09 13.28
C ASP A 407 8.15 6.63 12.92
N LYS A 408 9.39 6.40 12.52
CA LYS A 408 9.91 5.06 12.21
C LYS A 408 9.92 4.11 13.41
N ARG A 409 9.67 4.57 14.64
CA ARG A 409 9.68 3.70 15.84
C ARG A 409 8.31 3.12 16.16
N PHE A 410 7.23 3.72 15.69
CA PHE A 410 5.87 3.28 16.01
C PHE A 410 5.61 1.81 15.63
N PHE A 411 5.88 1.43 14.37
CA PHE A 411 5.67 0.09 13.85
C PHE A 411 6.52 -1.00 14.54
N PRO A 412 7.84 -0.79 14.75
CA PRO A 412 8.64 -1.72 15.53
C PRO A 412 8.12 -1.90 16.97
N LEU A 413 7.80 -0.80 17.66
CA LEU A 413 7.34 -0.84 19.06
C LEU A 413 6.00 -1.57 19.20
N LEU A 414 5.02 -1.26 18.34
CA LEU A 414 3.72 -1.90 18.40
C LEU A 414 3.84 -3.40 18.10
N SER A 415 4.66 -3.79 17.11
CA SER A 415 4.81 -5.20 16.73
C SER A 415 5.44 -6.02 17.85
N LYS A 416 6.43 -5.46 18.55
CA LYS A 416 7.01 -6.07 19.75
C LYS A 416 5.95 -6.28 20.83
N GLN A 417 5.15 -5.25 21.14
CA GLN A 417 4.09 -5.34 22.17
C GLN A 417 3.03 -6.39 21.83
N VAL A 418 2.63 -6.49 20.56
CA VAL A 418 1.69 -7.52 20.10
C VAL A 418 2.31 -8.91 20.26
N PHE A 419 3.54 -9.11 19.79
CA PHE A 419 4.23 -10.41 19.87
C PHE A 419 4.47 -10.90 21.31
N GLU A 420 4.71 -9.98 22.25
CA GLU A 420 4.94 -10.30 23.67
C GLU A 420 3.63 -10.54 24.45
N THR A 421 2.46 -10.34 23.83
CA THR A 421 1.17 -10.53 24.50
C THR A 421 0.86 -12.02 24.71
N SER A 422 0.71 -12.43 25.97
CA SER A 422 0.46 -13.82 26.36
C SER A 422 -0.79 -14.43 25.74
N PHE A 423 -1.84 -13.65 25.53
CA PHE A 423 -3.11 -14.14 24.97
C PHE A 423 -2.99 -14.70 23.54
N LEU A 424 -1.99 -14.27 22.76
CA LEU A 424 -1.77 -14.81 21.41
C LEU A 424 -1.03 -16.15 21.42
N ARG A 425 -0.61 -16.65 22.59
CA ARG A 425 0.01 -17.97 22.74
C ARG A 425 -1.08 -19.00 22.92
N THR A 426 -1.03 -20.08 22.14
CA THR A 426 -1.74 -21.30 22.51
C THR A 426 -1.10 -21.86 23.78
N ASP A 427 -1.91 -22.16 24.79
CA ASP A 427 -1.42 -22.87 25.98
C ASP A 427 -0.83 -24.21 25.50
N SER A 428 0.47 -24.41 25.74
CA SER A 428 1.13 -25.69 25.50
C SER A 428 0.47 -26.71 26.46
N LEU A 429 -0.27 -27.68 25.90
CA LEU A 429 -0.80 -28.82 26.67
C LEU A 429 0.32 -29.65 27.29
#